data_AF-A0A2T0KIR3-F1
#
_entry.id   AF-A0A2T0KIR3-F1
#
_cell.length_a   1.000
_cell.length_b   1.000
_cell.length_c   1.000
_cell.angle_alpha   90.00
_cell.angle_beta   90.00
_cell.angle_gamma   90.00
#
_symmetry.space_group_name_H-M   'P 1'
#
loop_
_entity.id
_entity.type
_entity.pdbx_description
1 polymer ?
#
loop_
_entity_poly.entity_id
_entity_poly.type
_entity_poly.pdbx_seq_one_letter_code
_entity_poly.pdbx_strand_id
1 'polypeptide(L)'
;MASNTSKTARASVRAGQGTGGALSVLGEYKYLIPLANGRYAYVRNLTNGKTQHLSTNSDAFVEEIRVLAAAGHGAKIRTELTNLHTTHPEHGWNETEKRLVDAGVFEG
;
A
#
# COMPACT_ATOMS: atom_id res chain seq x y z
N MET A 1 -32.79 15.24 26.00
CA MET A 1 -32.46 14.17 25.05
C MET A 1 -30.96 13.89 25.15
N ALA A 2 -30.58 12.66 25.53
CA ALA A 2 -29.18 12.30 25.76
C ALA A 2 -28.53 11.80 24.47
N SER A 3 -27.43 12.44 24.07
CA SER A 3 -26.64 12.06 22.90
C SER A 3 -25.81 10.80 23.21
N ASN A 4 -26.23 9.67 22.65
CA ASN A 4 -25.45 8.42 22.65
C ASN A 4 -24.20 8.59 21.78
N THR A 5 -23.12 9.10 22.37
CA THR A 5 -21.79 9.07 21.76
C THR A 5 -21.23 7.67 21.95
N SER A 6 -21.09 6.93 20.85
CA SER A 6 -20.59 5.56 20.84
C SER A 6 -19.16 5.49 21.40
N LYS A 7 -18.96 4.73 22.49
CA LYS A 7 -17.67 4.52 23.18
C LYS A 7 -16.65 3.69 22.39
N THR A 8 -16.93 3.35 21.14
CA THR A 8 -16.03 2.54 20.28
C THR A 8 -15.10 3.38 19.40
N ALA A 9 -15.33 4.69 19.25
CA ALA A 9 -14.53 5.52 18.35
C ALA A 9 -13.09 5.79 18.85
N ARG A 10 -12.79 5.54 20.13
CA ARG A 10 -11.49 5.88 20.75
C ARG A 10 -10.54 4.70 20.98
N ALA A 11 -10.97 3.47 20.68
CA ALA A 11 -10.14 2.28 20.90
C ALA A 11 -9.35 1.85 19.65
N SER A 12 -9.76 2.25 18.45
CA SER A 12 -9.06 1.90 17.20
C SER A 12 -7.82 2.75 16.92
N VAL A 13 -7.71 3.94 17.53
CA VAL A 13 -6.59 4.86 17.30
C VAL A 13 -5.26 4.41 17.93
N ARG A 14 -5.26 3.35 18.76
CA ARG A 14 -4.07 2.91 19.51
C ARG A 14 -3.42 1.60 19.00
N ALA A 15 -3.98 0.96 17.99
CA ALA A 15 -3.46 -0.29 17.43
C ALA A 15 -2.55 -0.11 16.20
N GLY A 16 -2.25 1.14 15.81
CA GLY A 16 -1.37 1.48 14.68
C GLY A 16 0.03 1.98 15.07
N GLN A 17 0.38 2.02 16.36
CA GLN A 17 1.75 2.35 16.81
C GLN A 17 2.67 1.12 16.67
N GLY A 18 2.83 0.64 15.44
CA GLY A 18 4.00 -0.13 15.06
C GLY A 18 5.11 0.84 14.69
N THR A 19 6.15 0.91 15.51
CA THR A 19 7.36 1.70 15.27
C THR A 19 8.07 1.19 14.01
N GLY A 20 7.79 1.81 12.87
CA GLY A 20 8.42 1.48 11.60
C GLY A 20 7.66 2.10 10.42
N GLY A 21 8.10 3.29 10.00
CA GLY A 21 7.51 4.03 8.89
C GLY A 21 6.88 5.32 9.36
N ALA A 22 7.69 6.38 9.39
CA ALA A 22 7.20 7.74 9.55
C ALA A 22 6.03 7.98 8.58
N LEU A 23 4.83 8.17 9.13
CA LEU A 23 3.77 8.91 8.47
C LEU A 23 4.36 10.31 8.23
N SER A 24 4.95 10.52 7.05
CA SER A 24 5.39 11.84 6.61
C SER A 24 4.13 12.68 6.43
N VAL A 25 3.77 13.45 7.45
CA VAL A 25 2.53 14.25 7.49
C VAL A 25 2.60 15.48 6.56
N LEU A 26 3.66 15.69 5.77
CA LEU A 26 3.77 16.82 4.83
C LEU A 26 4.48 16.53 3.48
N GLY A 27 4.77 15.27 3.12
CA GLY A 27 5.51 14.96 1.88
C GLY A 27 5.18 13.60 1.29
N GLU A 28 4.86 13.59 -0.01
CA GLU A 28 4.55 12.44 -0.87
C GLU A 28 3.39 11.53 -0.44
N TYR A 29 2.37 11.45 -1.32
CA TYR A 29 1.33 10.43 -1.20
C TYR A 29 1.92 9.04 -1.42
N LYS A 30 1.84 8.17 -0.42
CA LYS A 30 2.19 6.75 -0.56
C LYS A 30 1.12 5.99 -1.33
N TYR A 31 1.53 5.23 -2.34
CA TYR A 31 0.65 4.31 -3.07
C TYR A 31 0.47 3.01 -2.29
N LEU A 32 1.55 2.52 -1.66
CA LEU A 32 1.57 1.27 -0.92
C LEU A 32 1.77 1.52 0.58
N ILE A 33 0.87 0.98 1.40
CA ILE A 33 1.04 0.91 2.85
C ILE A 33 1.15 -0.57 3.23
N PRO A 34 2.34 -1.05 3.62
CA PRO A 34 2.59 -2.45 3.90
C PRO A 34 1.90 -2.91 5.19
N LEU A 35 1.40 -4.15 5.21
CA LEU A 35 0.76 -4.77 6.36
C LEU A 35 1.25 -6.20 6.54
N ALA A 36 1.18 -6.72 7.77
CA ALA A 36 1.46 -8.11 8.11
C ALA A 36 2.74 -8.66 7.45
N ASN A 37 3.84 -7.92 7.60
CA ASN A 37 5.17 -8.23 7.06
C ASN A 37 5.20 -8.40 5.53
N GLY A 38 4.46 -7.54 4.82
CA GLY A 38 4.41 -7.51 3.36
C GLY A 38 3.45 -8.49 2.70
N ARG A 39 2.71 -9.29 3.49
CA ARG A 39 1.68 -10.20 2.94
C ARG A 39 0.46 -9.47 2.40
N TYR A 40 0.16 -8.31 2.96
CA TYR A 40 -0.94 -7.46 2.50
C TYR A 40 -0.45 -6.02 2.34
N ALA A 41 -1.18 -5.24 1.55
CA ALA A 41 -0.98 -3.81 1.42
C ALA A 41 -2.33 -3.10 1.32
N TYR A 42 -2.39 -1.88 1.84
CA TYR A 42 -3.35 -0.92 1.32
C TYR A 42 -2.77 -0.31 0.03
N VAL A 43 -3.51 -0.45 -1.07
CA VAL A 43 -3.21 0.21 -2.34
C VAL A 43 -4.11 1.44 -2.45
N ARG A 44 -3.51 2.61 -2.43
CA ARG A 44 -4.22 3.88 -2.61
C ARG A 44 -4.27 4.22 -4.09
N ASN A 45 -5.46 4.16 -4.65
CA ASN A 45 -5.68 4.47 -6.04
C ASN A 45 -6.08 5.94 -6.22
N LEU A 46 -5.13 6.74 -6.72
CA LEU A 46 -5.33 8.17 -6.91
C LEU A 46 -6.21 8.49 -8.13
N THR A 47 -6.45 7.53 -9.03
CA THR A 47 -7.32 7.74 -10.21
C THR A 47 -8.80 7.72 -9.85
N ASN A 48 -9.17 7.04 -8.76
CA ASN A 48 -10.55 6.89 -8.32
C ASN A 48 -10.79 7.28 -6.84
N GLY A 49 -9.73 7.68 -6.12
CA GLY A 49 -9.79 8.11 -4.71
C GLY A 49 -10.03 6.98 -3.71
N LYS A 50 -10.01 5.71 -4.12
CA LYS A 50 -10.25 4.56 -3.24
C LYS A 50 -8.95 4.02 -2.66
N THR A 51 -9.07 3.32 -1.53
CA THR A 51 -7.97 2.55 -0.95
C THR A 51 -8.44 1.12 -0.77
N GLN A 52 -7.74 0.17 -1.37
CA GLN A 52 -8.09 -1.25 -1.33
C GLN A 52 -7.12 -2.01 -0.45
N HIS A 53 -7.63 -2.95 0.36
CA HIS A 53 -6.81 -3.88 1.12
C HIS A 53 -6.63 -5.16 0.32
N LEU A 54 -5.42 -5.42 -0.15
CA LEU A 54 -5.14 -6.51 -1.08
C LEU A 54 -3.97 -7.35 -0.57
N SER A 55 -4.02 -8.64 -0.85
CA SER A 55 -2.88 -9.54 -0.65
C SER A 55 -1.83 -9.24 -1.72
N THR A 56 -0.56 -9.11 -1.38
CA THR A 56 0.51 -8.79 -2.35
C THR A 56 0.76 -9.90 -3.37
N ASN A 57 0.20 -11.09 -3.13
CA ASN A 57 0.24 -12.24 -4.02
C ASN A 57 -1.06 -12.50 -4.81
N SER A 58 -2.07 -11.62 -4.73
CA SER A 58 -3.31 -11.81 -5.48
C SER A 58 -3.29 -11.12 -6.84
N ASP A 59 -4.08 -11.64 -7.77
CA ASP A 59 -4.30 -11.01 -9.08
C ASP A 59 -4.92 -9.62 -8.93
N ALA A 60 -5.80 -9.44 -7.93
CA ALA A 60 -6.40 -8.14 -7.64
C ALA A 60 -5.35 -7.07 -7.29
N PHE A 61 -4.26 -7.44 -6.61
CA PHE A 61 -3.14 -6.53 -6.38
C PHE A 61 -2.44 -6.18 -7.67
N VAL A 62 -2.13 -7.17 -8.52
CA VAL A 62 -1.49 -6.94 -9.83
C VAL A 62 -2.32 -5.97 -10.68
N GLU A 63 -3.63 -6.19 -10.76
CA GLU A 63 -4.53 -5.35 -11.55
C GLU A 63 -4.67 -3.94 -11.00
N GLU A 64 -4.72 -3.76 -9.68
CA GLU A 64 -4.77 -2.42 -9.10
C GLU A 64 -3.50 -1.62 -9.38
N ILE A 65 -2.33 -2.28 -9.33
CA ILE A 65 -1.07 -1.64 -9.70
C ILE A 65 -1.00 -1.37 -11.20
N ARG A 66 -1.55 -2.25 -12.06
CA ARG A 66 -1.66 -2.03 -13.51
C ARG A 66 -2.48 -0.78 -13.83
N VAL A 67 -3.63 -0.60 -13.18
CA VAL A 67 -4.47 0.59 -13.34
C VAL A 67 -3.68 1.87 -13.00
N LEU A 68 -2.92 1.84 -11.90
CA LEU A 68 -2.09 2.97 -11.50
C LEU A 68 -0.91 3.20 -12.45
N ALA A 69 -0.27 2.14 -12.92
CA ALA A 69 0.85 2.21 -13.86
C ALA A 69 0.40 2.82 -15.20
N ALA A 70 -0.71 2.34 -15.75
CA ALA A 70 -1.33 2.88 -16.96
C ALA A 70 -1.76 4.35 -16.82
N ALA A 71 -2.00 4.83 -15.59
CA ALA A 71 -2.25 6.23 -15.29
C ALA A 71 -0.98 7.08 -15.08
N GLY A 72 0.21 6.53 -15.39
CA GLY A 72 1.48 7.24 -15.30
C GLY A 72 2.13 7.22 -13.90
N HIS A 73 1.64 6.38 -12.98
CA HIS A 73 2.21 6.26 -11.63
C HIS A 73 3.21 5.12 -11.46
N GLY A 74 3.49 4.35 -12.52
CA GLY A 74 4.33 3.15 -12.47
C GLY A 74 5.73 3.39 -11.89
N ALA A 75 6.44 4.42 -12.36
CA ALA A 75 7.80 4.73 -11.89
C ALA A 75 7.86 5.05 -10.38
N LYS A 76 6.85 5.76 -9.85
CA LYS A 76 6.76 6.07 -8.42
C LYS A 76 6.48 4.81 -7.60
N ILE A 77 5.57 3.96 -8.07
CA ILE A 77 5.25 2.69 -7.39
C ILE A 77 6.47 1.76 -7.36
N ARG A 78 7.23 1.67 -8.45
CA ARG A 78 8.48 0.88 -8.47
C ARG A 78 9.49 1.41 -7.45
N THR A 79 9.67 2.73 -7.40
CA THR A 79 10.52 3.37 -6.39
C THR A 79 10.06 3.02 -4.96
N GLU A 80 8.76 3.04 -4.70
CA GLU A 80 8.21 2.61 -3.40
C GLU A 80 8.49 1.13 -3.10
N LEU A 81 8.30 0.22 -4.06
CA LEU A 81 8.61 -1.21 -3.90
C LEU A 81 10.08 -1.46 -3.59
N THR A 82 10.99 -0.78 -4.30
CA THR A 82 12.44 -0.85 -4.03
C THR A 82 12.78 -0.32 -2.63
N ASN A 83 12.16 0.78 -2.21
CA ASN A 83 12.34 1.34 -0.86
C ASN A 83 11.81 0.38 0.22
N LEU A 84 10.66 -0.24 -0.01
CA LEU A 84 10.08 -1.25 0.89
C LEU A 84 10.99 -2.47 1.02
N HIS A 85 11.56 -2.96 -0.10
CA HIS A 85 12.53 -4.04 -0.07
C HIS A 85 13.81 -3.67 0.67
N THR A 86 14.33 -2.46 0.45
CA THR A 86 15.55 -1.99 1.12
C THR A 86 15.36 -1.85 2.63
N THR A 87 14.19 -1.37 3.05
CA THR A 87 13.87 -1.15 4.48
C THR A 87 13.50 -2.46 5.19
N HIS A 88 12.85 -3.37 4.48
CA HIS A 88 12.35 -4.64 5.01
C HIS A 88 12.66 -5.80 4.04
N PRO A 89 13.93 -6.23 3.95
CA PRO A 89 14.37 -7.23 2.97
C PRO A 89 13.65 -8.57 3.10
N GLU A 90 13.21 -8.93 4.30
CA GLU A 90 12.51 -10.16 4.65
C GLU A 90 11.01 -10.16 4.34
N HIS A 91 10.42 -9.03 3.93
CA HIS A 91 8.98 -8.89 3.69
C HIS A 91 8.54 -9.27 2.25
N GLY A 92 9.43 -9.82 1.42
CA GLY A 92 9.06 -10.35 0.09
C GLY A 92 8.76 -9.28 -0.98
N TRP A 93 9.17 -8.03 -0.77
CA TRP A 93 8.89 -6.94 -1.73
C TRP A 93 9.62 -7.10 -3.07
N ASN A 94 10.80 -7.72 -3.08
CA ASN A 94 11.51 -8.07 -4.32
C ASN A 94 10.72 -9.08 -5.16
N GLU A 95 10.16 -10.12 -4.53
CA GLU A 95 9.30 -11.11 -5.22
C GLU A 95 8.00 -10.47 -5.70
N THR A 96 7.45 -9.54 -4.94
CA THR A 96 6.26 -8.78 -5.31
C THR A 96 6.53 -7.89 -6.54
N GLU A 97 7.65 -7.16 -6.57
CA GLU A 97 8.06 -6.39 -7.75
C GLU A 97 8.29 -7.30 -8.95
N LYS A 98 9.00 -8.43 -8.76
CA LYS A 98 9.22 -9.41 -9.82
C LYS A 98 7.90 -9.91 -10.42
N ARG A 99 6.90 -10.25 -9.61
CA ARG A 99 5.57 -10.68 -10.10
C ARG A 99 4.90 -9.61 -10.96
N LEU A 100 4.99 -8.34 -10.57
CA LEU A 100 4.44 -7.22 -11.35
C LEU A 100 5.17 -7.05 -12.68
N VAL A 101 6.50 -7.16 -12.68
CA VAL A 101 7.31 -7.13 -13.91
C VAL A 101 6.98 -8.30 -14.83
N ASP A 102 6.94 -9.52 -14.30
CA ASP A 102 6.61 -10.73 -15.06
C ASP A 102 5.17 -10.67 -15.64
N ALA A 103 4.27 -9.93 -14.98
CA ALA A 103 2.91 -9.66 -15.47
C ALA A 103 2.82 -8.47 -16.45
N GLY A 104 3.93 -7.86 -16.84
CA GLY A 104 3.97 -6.73 -17.78
C GLY A 104 3.29 -5.46 -17.25
N VAL A 105 3.22 -5.28 -15.92
CA VAL A 105 2.51 -4.14 -15.29
C VAL A 105 3.14 -2.79 -15.65
N PHE A 106 4.44 -2.77 -15.95
CA PHE A 106 5.22 -1.54 -16.16
C PHE A 106 5.68 -1.32 -17.61
N GLU A 107 5.07 -2.02 -18.58
CA GLU A 107 5.43 -1.92 -20.01
C GLU A 107 4.61 -0.89 -20.79
N GLY A 108 3.61 -0.27 -20.15
CA GLY A 108 2.69 0.70 -20.76
C GLY A 108 3.12 2.16 -20.63
#